data_AF-A0A0L6WIB4-F1
#
_entry.id   AF-A0A0L6WIB4-F1
#
_cell.length_a   1.000
_cell.length_b   1.000
_cell.length_c   1.000
_cell.angle_alpha   90.00
_cell.angle_beta   90.00
_cell.angle_gamma   90.00
#
_symmetry.space_group_name_H-M   'P 1'
#
loop_
_entity.id
_entity.type
_entity.pdbx_description
1 polymer ?
#
loop_
_entity_poly.entity_id
_entity_poly.type
_entity_poly.pdbx_seq_one_letter_code
_entity_poly.pdbx_strand_id
1 'polypeptide(L)'
;MQQLFQDSMAICRHFGKPDLFLTMTANLKWSEIEEAPLKEPAVNGKKQTAADQPDIVARVFELKKNAVVKEIKEGLFGSCVAYVHTIEFQKRGLPHMHILIFFRPNSRSSCSASIVSDSKCSKKYPKEFQEATQYGDNGYPQYARPDNGHFFEKNGHHYDNQDVVPYNPYLSAKYKCHINVEVCASVEAIKYIHKYIYKGHDRTTLEIAGEQRDEIKEHLDARYISAAESCWYIFEFNIHGEHPPVY
;
A
#
# COMPACT_ATOMS: atom_id res chain seq x y z
N MET A 1 2.18 15.14 -13.80
CA MET A 1 2.54 13.75 -13.46
C MET A 1 4.05 13.55 -13.39
N GLN A 2 4.85 13.88 -14.43
CA GLN A 2 6.32 13.90 -14.32
C GLN A 2 6.84 14.71 -13.12
N GLN A 3 6.21 15.87 -12.86
CA GLN A 3 6.49 16.75 -11.71
C GLN A 3 6.61 15.97 -10.39
N LEU A 4 5.59 15.19 -10.00
CA LEU A 4 5.58 14.42 -8.74
C LEU A 4 6.82 13.52 -8.54
N PHE A 5 7.31 12.91 -9.63
CA PHE A 5 8.53 12.12 -9.58
C PHE A 5 9.78 13.00 -9.45
N GLN A 6 9.82 14.16 -10.10
CA GLN A 6 10.90 15.13 -9.94
C GLN A 6 10.91 15.70 -8.51
N ASP A 7 9.76 16.01 -7.94
CA ASP A 7 9.57 16.50 -6.57
C ASP A 7 10.06 15.48 -5.54
N SER A 8 9.58 14.23 -5.65
CA SER A 8 10.04 13.12 -4.81
C SER A 8 11.53 12.81 -4.98
N MET A 9 12.09 12.98 -6.18
CA MET A 9 13.53 12.86 -6.42
C MET A 9 14.31 14.06 -5.85
N ALA A 10 13.73 15.26 -5.78
CA ALA A 10 14.31 16.43 -5.13
C ALA A 10 14.33 16.28 -3.60
N ILE A 11 13.24 15.78 -2.99
CA ILE A 11 13.18 15.37 -1.59
C ILE A 11 14.29 14.34 -1.30
N CYS A 12 14.44 13.32 -2.15
CA CYS A 12 15.50 12.31 -2.00
C CYS A 12 16.92 12.88 -2.19
N ARG A 13 17.09 13.84 -3.10
CA ARG A 13 18.37 14.54 -3.28
C ARG A 13 18.74 15.36 -2.04
N HIS A 14 17.76 15.89 -1.31
CA HIS A 14 17.97 16.71 -0.12
C HIS A 14 18.17 15.88 1.16
N PHE A 15 17.27 14.92 1.44
CA PHE A 15 17.29 14.11 2.68
C PHE A 15 18.04 12.78 2.56
N GLY A 16 18.50 12.43 1.36
CA GLY A 16 19.07 11.12 1.04
C GLY A 16 17.98 10.09 0.71
N LYS A 17 18.33 8.81 0.77
CA LYS A 17 17.39 7.72 0.52
C LYS A 17 16.28 7.64 1.58
N PRO A 18 15.07 7.17 1.24
CA PRO A 18 14.03 6.86 2.23
C PRO A 18 14.51 5.75 3.18
N ASP A 19 14.03 5.80 4.42
CA ASP A 19 14.41 4.90 5.52
C ASP A 19 13.37 3.80 5.76
N LEU A 20 12.07 4.09 5.58
CA LEU A 20 11.00 3.09 5.61
C LEU A 20 10.12 3.17 4.36
N PHE A 21 9.57 2.02 3.98
CA PHE A 21 8.45 1.86 3.08
C PHE A 21 7.30 1.18 3.83
N LEU A 22 6.18 1.88 4.00
CA LEU A 22 4.98 1.36 4.64
C LEU A 22 3.88 1.20 3.60
N THR A 23 3.09 0.14 3.71
CA THR A 23 1.86 -0.01 2.92
C THR A 23 0.66 -0.32 3.81
N MET A 24 -0.51 0.20 3.43
CA MET A 24 -1.75 0.07 4.19
C MET A 24 -2.89 -0.27 3.24
N THR A 25 -3.57 -1.39 3.45
CA THR A 25 -4.75 -1.80 2.65
C THR A 25 -6.04 -1.53 3.43
N ALA A 26 -7.07 -1.01 2.77
CA ALA A 26 -8.40 -0.85 3.34
C ALA A 26 -8.96 -2.18 3.88
N ASN A 27 -9.57 -2.16 5.07
CA ASN A 27 -10.29 -3.31 5.60
C ASN A 27 -11.80 -3.06 5.53
N LEU A 28 -12.51 -3.88 4.75
CA LEU A 28 -13.97 -3.81 4.63
C LEU A 28 -14.72 -4.20 5.92
N LYS A 29 -14.02 -4.80 6.89
CA LYS A 29 -14.53 -5.15 8.23
C LYS A 29 -14.20 -4.11 9.30
N TRP A 30 -14.06 -2.84 8.92
CA TRP A 30 -14.06 -1.75 9.89
C TRP A 30 -15.48 -1.54 10.41
N SER A 31 -15.62 -1.34 11.71
CA SER A 31 -16.89 -1.03 12.40
C SER A 31 -17.66 0.09 11.69
N GLU A 32 -16.95 1.14 11.30
CA GLU A 32 -17.46 2.30 10.59
C GLU A 32 -18.08 1.96 9.23
N ILE A 33 -17.68 0.85 8.60
CA ILE A 33 -18.20 0.32 7.34
C ILE A 33 -19.28 -0.75 7.58
N GLU A 34 -19.20 -1.55 8.65
CA GLU A 34 -20.20 -2.60 8.95
C GLU A 34 -21.47 -2.06 9.65
N GLU A 35 -21.34 -0.92 10.34
CA GLU A 35 -22.41 -0.20 11.03
C GLU A 35 -23.13 0.83 10.15
N ALA A 36 -22.49 1.39 9.11
CA ALA A 36 -23.17 2.32 8.22
C ALA A 36 -24.36 1.67 7.45
N PRO A 37 -24.27 0.43 6.95
CA PRO A 37 -25.40 -0.34 6.43
C PRO A 37 -26.49 -0.69 7.44
N LEU A 38 -26.31 -0.43 8.75
CA LEU A 38 -27.38 -0.59 9.75
C LEU A 38 -28.26 0.66 9.87
N LYS A 39 -27.85 1.80 9.29
CA LYS A 39 -28.61 3.05 9.30
C LYS A 39 -29.55 3.17 8.10
N GLU A 40 -29.19 2.54 6.98
CA GLU A 40 -30.00 2.51 5.76
C GLU A 40 -31.01 1.33 5.76
N PRO A 41 -32.24 1.52 5.25
CA PRO A 41 -33.23 0.45 5.18
C PRO A 41 -32.80 -0.66 4.21
N ALA A 42 -33.12 -1.91 4.56
CA ALA A 42 -32.77 -3.08 3.76
C ALA A 42 -33.46 -3.06 2.39
N VAL A 43 -32.69 -2.89 1.32
CA VAL A 43 -33.19 -2.90 -0.06
C VAL A 43 -33.54 -4.34 -0.43
N ASN A 44 -34.80 -4.59 -0.80
CA ASN A 44 -35.33 -5.92 -1.14
C ASN A 44 -35.06 -6.98 -0.05
N GLY A 45 -35.06 -6.59 1.23
CA GLY A 45 -34.80 -7.48 2.36
C GLY A 45 -33.33 -7.90 2.54
N LYS A 46 -32.40 -7.36 1.74
CA LYS A 46 -30.96 -7.56 1.91
C LYS A 46 -30.33 -6.36 2.60
N LYS A 47 -29.50 -6.62 3.62
CA LYS A 47 -28.63 -5.60 4.23
C LYS A 47 -27.53 -5.24 3.21
N GLN A 48 -27.24 -3.94 3.06
CA GLN A 48 -26.13 -3.47 2.22
C GLN A 48 -24.79 -3.99 2.73
N THR A 49 -23.83 -4.15 1.81
CA THR A 49 -22.46 -4.57 2.07
C THR A 49 -21.50 -3.40 1.82
N ALA A 50 -20.24 -3.56 2.22
CA ALA A 50 -19.22 -2.56 1.93
C ALA A 50 -18.97 -2.31 0.42
N ALA A 51 -19.35 -3.24 -0.45
CA ALA A 51 -19.29 -3.04 -1.90
C ALA A 51 -20.41 -2.11 -2.41
N ASP A 52 -21.51 -2.01 -1.67
CA ASP A 52 -22.66 -1.16 -2.00
C ASP A 52 -22.50 0.27 -1.43
N GLN A 53 -21.52 0.51 -0.55
CA GLN A 53 -21.20 1.81 0.07
C GLN A 53 -19.73 2.25 -0.20
N PRO A 54 -19.33 2.38 -1.48
CA PRO A 54 -17.95 2.71 -1.87
C PRO A 54 -17.48 4.09 -1.38
N ASP A 55 -18.42 5.01 -1.15
CA ASP A 55 -18.21 6.34 -0.61
C ASP A 55 -17.74 6.31 0.85
N ILE A 56 -18.34 5.42 1.65
CA ILE A 56 -17.97 5.21 3.06
C ILE A 56 -16.63 4.50 3.14
N VAL A 57 -16.37 3.51 2.27
CA VAL A 57 -15.05 2.87 2.16
C VAL A 57 -13.95 3.91 1.88
N ALA A 58 -14.16 4.81 0.91
CA ALA A 58 -13.20 5.88 0.58
C ALA A 58 -12.98 6.84 1.76
N ARG A 59 -14.06 7.32 2.40
CA ARG A 59 -14.00 8.25 3.54
C ARG A 59 -13.31 7.65 4.77
N VAL A 60 -13.68 6.43 5.15
CA VAL A 60 -13.05 5.75 6.30
C VAL A 60 -11.56 5.50 6.01
N PHE A 61 -11.21 5.10 4.78
CA PHE A 61 -9.80 4.93 4.42
C PHE A 61 -9.00 6.25 4.50
N GLU A 62 -9.52 7.36 3.97
CA GLU A 62 -8.87 8.67 4.04
C GLU A 62 -8.62 9.11 5.50
N LEU A 63 -9.62 8.94 6.37
CA LEU A 63 -9.50 9.24 7.81
C LEU A 63 -8.43 8.37 8.49
N LYS A 64 -8.43 7.06 8.23
CA LYS A 64 -7.45 6.12 8.81
C LYS A 64 -6.04 6.39 8.26
N LYS A 65 -5.88 6.70 6.97
CA LYS A 65 -4.63 7.15 6.37
C LYS A 65 -4.09 8.38 7.09
N ASN A 66 -4.92 9.41 7.27
CA ASN A 66 -4.48 10.66 7.87
C ASN A 66 -4.08 10.48 9.33
N ALA A 67 -4.73 9.58 10.06
CA ALA A 67 -4.31 9.18 11.41
C ALA A 67 -2.95 8.45 11.42
N VAL A 68 -2.70 7.51 10.50
CA VAL A 68 -1.37 6.85 10.35
C VAL A 68 -0.28 7.87 10.00
N VAL A 69 -0.51 8.75 9.03
CA VAL A 69 0.44 9.82 8.65
C VAL A 69 0.69 10.79 9.80
N LYS A 70 -0.33 11.09 10.62
CA LYS A 70 -0.20 11.91 11.82
C LYS A 70 0.72 11.24 12.85
N GLU A 71 0.53 9.96 13.17
CA GLU A 71 1.42 9.26 14.12
C GLU A 71 2.88 9.18 13.63
N ILE A 72 3.09 9.01 12.32
CA ILE A 72 4.43 9.07 11.72
C ILE A 72 5.08 10.44 11.94
N LYS A 73 4.32 11.53 11.75
CA LYS A 73 4.78 12.92 12.02
C LYS A 73 5.04 13.17 13.50
N GLU A 74 4.22 12.62 14.38
CA GLU A 74 4.33 12.74 15.84
C GLU A 74 5.45 11.87 16.44
N GLY A 75 6.14 11.07 15.61
CA GLY A 75 7.39 10.41 15.97
C GLY A 75 7.29 8.91 16.22
N LEU A 76 6.22 8.23 15.77
CA LEU A 76 6.02 6.78 15.95
C LEU A 76 7.24 5.92 15.58
N PHE A 77 8.03 6.35 14.59
CA PHE A 77 9.25 5.67 14.12
C PHE A 77 10.52 6.51 14.34
N GLY A 78 10.44 7.61 15.09
CA GLY A 78 11.48 8.63 15.20
C GLY A 78 11.16 9.92 14.42
N SER A 79 12.11 10.86 14.39
CA SER A 79 11.92 12.20 13.82
C SER A 79 11.77 12.17 12.29
N CYS A 80 10.53 12.01 11.81
CA CYS A 80 10.16 12.17 10.41
C CYS A 80 10.48 13.59 9.92
N VAL A 81 11.28 13.70 8.86
CA VAL A 81 11.63 14.98 8.21
C VAL A 81 10.99 15.16 6.84
N ALA A 82 10.70 14.04 6.16
CA ALA A 82 9.99 14.04 4.90
C ALA A 82 9.20 12.73 4.74
N TYR A 83 8.17 12.77 3.90
CA TYR A 83 7.48 11.57 3.41
C TYR A 83 6.89 11.82 2.03
N VAL A 84 6.64 10.74 1.30
CA VAL A 84 5.96 10.74 0.00
C VAL A 84 4.96 9.58 0.02
N HIS A 85 3.68 9.84 -0.23
CA HIS A 85 2.65 8.81 -0.31
C HIS A 85 1.87 8.84 -1.64
N THR A 86 1.42 7.66 -2.07
CA THR A 86 0.58 7.45 -3.24
C THR A 86 -0.51 6.41 -2.92
N ILE A 87 -1.72 6.64 -3.41
CA ILE A 87 -2.84 5.71 -3.31
C ILE A 87 -3.02 4.95 -4.64
N GLU A 88 -2.92 3.62 -4.62
CA GLU A 88 -3.37 2.73 -5.70
C GLU A 88 -4.75 2.16 -5.33
N PHE A 89 -5.62 1.94 -6.31
CA PHE A 89 -6.81 1.11 -6.14
C PHE A 89 -6.48 -0.31 -6.59
N GLN A 90 -6.29 -1.21 -5.63
CA GLN A 90 -5.94 -2.61 -5.91
C GLN A 90 -7.11 -3.36 -6.57
N LYS A 91 -6.85 -4.57 -7.10
CA LYS A 91 -7.88 -5.42 -7.71
C LYS A 91 -9.13 -5.52 -6.81
N ARG A 92 -10.31 -5.27 -7.39
CA ARG A 92 -11.62 -5.02 -6.73
C ARG A 92 -11.85 -3.59 -6.21
N GLY A 93 -10.98 -2.63 -6.53
CA GLY A 93 -11.17 -1.20 -6.22
C GLY A 93 -10.87 -0.80 -4.77
N LEU A 94 -10.11 -1.60 -4.02
CA LEU A 94 -9.79 -1.26 -2.63
C LEU A 94 -8.67 -0.22 -2.57
N PRO A 95 -8.85 0.90 -1.82
CA PRO A 95 -7.77 1.85 -1.58
C PRO A 95 -6.57 1.17 -0.89
N HIS A 96 -5.38 1.45 -1.40
CA HIS A 96 -4.11 0.99 -0.87
C HIS A 96 -3.10 2.12 -0.88
N MET A 97 -2.59 2.49 0.30
CA MET A 97 -1.54 3.49 0.43
C MET A 97 -0.18 2.80 0.34
N HIS A 98 0.70 3.41 -0.44
CA HIS A 98 2.15 3.29 -0.31
C HIS A 98 2.69 4.59 0.29
N ILE A 99 3.63 4.51 1.24
CA ILE A 99 4.32 5.70 1.78
C ILE A 99 5.81 5.42 2.02
N LEU A 100 6.66 6.33 1.57
CA LEU A 100 8.07 6.41 1.88
C LEU A 100 8.28 7.42 3.01
N ILE A 101 9.13 7.10 3.97
CA ILE A 101 9.38 7.93 5.16
C ILE A 101 10.90 8.17 5.27
N PHE A 102 11.29 9.40 5.58
CA PHE A 102 12.68 9.83 5.75
C PHE A 102 12.87 10.37 7.17
N PHE A 103 13.94 9.95 7.85
CA PHE A 103 14.26 10.38 9.21
C PHE A 103 15.49 11.29 9.28
N ARG A 104 15.66 11.99 10.41
CA ARG A 104 16.94 12.67 10.69
C ARG A 104 18.10 11.65 10.74
N PRO A 105 19.30 11.99 10.23
CA PRO A 105 20.42 11.05 10.11
C PRO A 105 20.92 10.33 11.37
N ASN A 106 20.51 10.72 12.58
CA ASN A 106 20.98 10.14 13.84
C ASN A 106 20.16 8.92 14.36
N SER A 107 19.20 8.41 13.58
CA SER A 107 18.41 7.20 13.94
C SER A 107 18.72 5.96 13.09
N ARG A 108 19.85 5.94 12.37
CA ARG A 108 20.24 4.83 11.48
C ARG A 108 21.19 3.86 12.18
N SER A 109 20.70 2.67 12.53
CA SER A 109 21.52 1.52 12.92
C SER A 109 21.94 0.70 11.68
N SER A 110 23.20 0.27 11.62
CA SER A 110 23.80 -0.42 10.46
C SER A 110 24.49 -1.73 10.84
N CYS A 111 24.16 -2.84 10.16
CA CYS A 111 24.88 -4.14 10.20
C CYS A 111 24.75 -4.88 8.85
N SER A 112 25.67 -5.80 8.52
CA SER A 112 25.96 -6.29 7.15
C SER A 112 25.75 -7.80 6.91
N ALA A 113 25.33 -8.20 5.69
CA ALA A 113 25.55 -9.51 5.00
C ALA A 113 24.88 -10.80 5.57
N SER A 114 24.35 -11.79 4.81
CA SER A 114 24.21 -11.98 3.33
C SER A 114 23.37 -13.25 2.89
N ILE A 115 23.29 -13.49 1.56
CA ILE A 115 22.82 -14.64 0.69
C ILE A 115 22.68 -16.06 1.35
N VAL A 116 21.70 -16.96 1.04
CA VAL A 116 21.44 -17.78 -0.21
C VAL A 116 19.92 -18.19 -0.36
N SER A 117 19.58 -19.06 -1.33
CA SER A 117 18.25 -19.53 -1.84
C SER A 117 18.04 -21.06 -1.63
N ASP A 118 16.93 -21.77 -1.93
CA ASP A 118 15.72 -21.57 -2.77
C ASP A 118 14.63 -22.59 -2.29
N SER A 119 13.31 -22.41 -2.40
CA SER A 119 12.52 -22.63 -3.63
C SER A 119 11.01 -22.49 -3.31
N LYS A 120 10.39 -21.35 -3.61
CA LYS A 120 9.20 -20.90 -2.86
C LYS A 120 8.18 -20.09 -3.68
N CYS A 121 7.06 -19.70 -3.05
CA CYS A 121 5.98 -18.83 -3.55
C CYS A 121 6.50 -17.65 -4.42
N SER A 122 5.67 -17.03 -5.28
CA SER A 122 6.09 -15.87 -6.10
C SER A 122 6.66 -14.67 -5.33
N LYS A 123 6.41 -14.58 -4.01
CA LYS A 123 7.01 -13.60 -3.08
C LYS A 123 8.24 -14.15 -2.29
N LYS A 124 8.71 -15.33 -2.66
CA LYS A 124 9.76 -16.14 -2.01
C LYS A 124 9.45 -16.39 -0.52
N TYR A 125 8.27 -16.95 -0.23
CA TYR A 125 7.81 -17.34 1.12
C TYR A 125 7.53 -18.86 1.21
N PRO A 126 7.78 -19.53 2.35
CA PRO A 126 8.40 -19.00 3.60
C PRO A 126 9.81 -18.38 3.39
N LYS A 127 10.32 -17.57 4.31
CA LYS A 127 11.75 -17.15 4.30
C LYS A 127 12.65 -18.26 4.86
N GLU A 128 13.94 -18.00 5.02
CA GLU A 128 14.81 -18.87 5.80
C GLU A 128 14.85 -18.34 7.25
N PHE A 129 15.18 -19.21 8.22
CA PHE A 129 15.42 -18.76 9.58
C PHE A 129 16.70 -17.92 9.63
N GLN A 130 16.69 -16.87 10.46
CA GLN A 130 17.78 -15.91 10.57
C GLN A 130 17.74 -15.24 11.95
N GLU A 131 18.79 -15.40 12.76
CA GLU A 131 18.78 -14.88 14.14
C GLU A 131 18.73 -13.35 14.23
N ALA A 132 19.25 -12.62 13.23
CA ALA A 132 19.35 -11.16 13.24
C ALA A 132 19.05 -10.56 11.86
N THR A 133 18.50 -9.34 11.85
CA THR A 133 18.21 -8.60 10.60
C THR A 133 19.50 -8.14 9.92
N GLN A 134 19.66 -8.45 8.64
CA GLN A 134 20.83 -8.15 7.83
C GLN A 134 20.42 -7.44 6.53
N TYR A 135 21.25 -6.54 5.98
CA TYR A 135 21.02 -6.03 4.63
C TYR A 135 21.49 -7.05 3.59
N GLY A 136 20.60 -7.47 2.70
CA GLY A 136 20.93 -8.35 1.57
C GLY A 136 21.38 -7.57 0.34
N ASP A 137 22.15 -8.25 -0.52
CA ASP A 137 22.83 -7.71 -1.70
C ASP A 137 21.92 -6.94 -2.67
N ASN A 138 20.63 -7.29 -2.73
CA ASN A 138 19.63 -6.63 -3.57
C ASN A 138 19.04 -5.34 -2.96
N GLY A 139 19.64 -4.79 -1.90
CA GLY A 139 19.18 -3.56 -1.23
C GLY A 139 17.93 -3.70 -0.36
N TYR A 140 17.38 -4.92 -0.24
CA TYR A 140 16.30 -5.24 0.70
C TYR A 140 16.86 -5.90 1.97
N PRO A 141 16.32 -5.56 3.15
CA PRO A 141 16.66 -6.26 4.39
C PRO A 141 16.13 -7.71 4.38
N GLN A 142 16.95 -8.61 4.89
CA GLN A 142 16.54 -9.92 5.36
C GLN A 142 16.24 -9.78 6.86
N TYR A 143 14.99 -10.01 7.27
CA TYR A 143 14.55 -9.77 8.65
C TYR A 143 14.84 -10.96 9.56
N ALA A 144 15.19 -10.66 10.81
CA ALA A 144 15.27 -11.66 11.87
C ALA A 144 14.00 -12.53 11.94
N ARG A 145 14.21 -13.83 11.82
CA ARG A 145 13.26 -14.93 11.94
C ARG A 145 13.97 -16.05 12.72
N PRO A 146 14.22 -15.88 14.03
CA PRO A 146 14.88 -16.92 14.82
C PRO A 146 14.01 -18.18 14.86
N ASP A 147 14.58 -19.38 14.82
CA ASP A 147 13.77 -20.59 15.06
C ASP A 147 13.37 -20.65 16.54
N ASN A 148 12.12 -20.27 16.80
CA ASN A 148 11.54 -20.20 18.13
C ASN A 148 10.57 -21.36 18.43
N GLY A 149 10.46 -22.35 17.52
CA GLY A 149 9.56 -23.49 17.64
C GLY A 149 8.05 -23.14 17.65
N HIS A 150 7.67 -21.88 17.43
CA HIS A 150 6.26 -21.47 17.41
C HIS A 150 5.68 -21.60 15.99
N PHE A 151 4.72 -22.51 15.83
CA PHE A 151 3.98 -22.71 14.59
C PHE A 151 2.46 -22.69 14.82
N PHE A 152 1.72 -22.48 13.75
CA PHE A 152 0.26 -22.52 13.69
C PHE A 152 -0.18 -23.32 12.47
N GLU A 153 -1.01 -24.34 12.66
CA GLU A 153 -1.54 -25.14 11.56
C GLU A 153 -2.84 -24.56 11.01
N LYS A 154 -2.92 -24.43 9.68
CA LYS A 154 -4.17 -24.08 8.98
C LYS A 154 -4.22 -24.76 7.63
N ASN A 155 -5.37 -25.39 7.32
CA ASN A 155 -5.61 -26.13 6.08
C ASN A 155 -4.54 -27.22 5.80
N GLY A 156 -3.99 -27.87 6.84
CA GLY A 156 -2.92 -28.85 6.71
C GLY A 156 -1.54 -28.29 6.35
N HIS A 157 -1.35 -26.97 6.47
CA HIS A 157 -0.05 -26.31 6.32
C HIS A 157 0.40 -25.73 7.66
N HIS A 158 1.65 -26.00 8.03
CA HIS A 158 2.29 -25.39 9.20
C HIS A 158 2.82 -24.02 8.79
N TYR A 159 2.36 -22.97 9.47
CA TYR A 159 2.88 -21.61 9.32
C TYR A 159 3.71 -21.27 10.55
N ASP A 160 4.95 -20.86 10.34
CA ASP A 160 5.82 -20.33 11.40
C ASP A 160 6.23 -18.88 11.09
N ASN A 161 7.27 -18.36 11.75
CA ASN A 161 7.73 -17.00 11.50
C ASN A 161 8.41 -16.82 10.13
N GLN A 162 8.72 -17.88 9.39
CA GLN A 162 9.22 -17.80 8.01
C GLN A 162 8.12 -17.30 7.06
N ASP A 163 6.84 -17.64 7.29
CA ASP A 163 5.71 -17.25 6.44
C ASP A 163 5.20 -15.82 6.68
N VAL A 164 5.65 -15.19 7.76
CA VAL A 164 5.18 -13.87 8.19
C VAL A 164 5.76 -12.77 7.28
N VAL A 165 4.89 -12.06 6.58
CA VAL A 165 5.24 -10.79 5.92
C VAL A 165 5.58 -9.76 7.01
N PRO A 166 6.61 -8.90 6.84
CA PRO A 166 6.85 -7.80 7.78
C PRO A 166 5.57 -7.01 8.04
N TYR A 167 5.34 -6.65 9.30
CA TYR A 167 4.18 -5.88 9.70
C TYR A 167 4.51 -5.13 10.98
N ASN A 168 3.76 -4.07 11.26
CA ASN A 168 3.82 -3.40 12.54
C ASN A 168 2.62 -3.88 13.39
N PRO A 169 2.83 -4.65 14.48
CA PRO A 169 1.74 -5.19 15.29
C PRO A 169 0.86 -4.10 15.90
N TYR A 170 1.48 -3.02 16.40
CA TYR A 170 0.79 -1.88 17.00
C TYR A 170 -0.14 -1.18 15.99
N LEU A 171 0.36 -0.81 14.81
CA LEU A 171 -0.43 -0.18 13.76
C LEU A 171 -1.54 -1.11 13.27
N SER A 172 -1.23 -2.39 13.04
CA SER A 172 -2.19 -3.37 12.52
C SER A 172 -3.33 -3.63 13.52
N ALA A 173 -3.02 -3.69 14.82
CA ALA A 173 -4.02 -3.81 15.88
C ALA A 173 -4.84 -2.52 16.06
N LYS A 174 -4.17 -1.36 16.14
CA LYS A 174 -4.81 -0.05 16.36
C LYS A 174 -5.76 0.33 15.23
N TYR A 175 -5.34 0.13 13.98
CA TYR A 175 -6.12 0.45 12.79
C TYR A 175 -6.96 -0.72 12.27
N LYS A 176 -6.87 -1.92 12.87
CA LYS A 176 -7.58 -3.14 12.45
C LYS A 176 -7.49 -3.38 10.94
N CYS A 177 -6.31 -3.20 10.34
CA CYS A 177 -6.08 -3.41 8.92
C CYS A 177 -4.65 -3.92 8.65
N HIS A 178 -4.41 -4.38 7.43
CA HIS A 178 -3.09 -4.89 7.04
C HIS A 178 -2.13 -3.71 6.80
N ILE A 179 -1.18 -3.53 7.72
CA ILE A 179 -0.11 -2.52 7.61
C ILE A 179 1.26 -3.21 7.60
N ASN A 180 1.88 -3.24 6.42
CA ASN A 180 3.26 -3.68 6.23
C ASN A 180 4.20 -2.49 6.49
N VAL A 181 5.34 -2.74 7.15
CA VAL A 181 6.41 -1.76 7.33
C VAL A 181 7.73 -2.45 7.02
N GLU A 182 8.44 -1.94 6.01
CA GLU A 182 9.72 -2.44 5.56
C GLU A 182 10.81 -1.37 5.69
N VAL A 183 12.02 -1.75 6.10
CA VAL A 183 13.19 -0.86 6.01
C VAL A 183 13.54 -0.67 4.53
N CYS A 184 13.56 0.59 4.13
CA CYS A 184 13.95 0.97 2.79
C CYS A 184 15.43 1.38 2.78
N ALA A 185 16.18 0.93 1.77
CA ALA A 185 17.60 1.25 1.65
C ALA A 185 18.03 1.63 0.22
N SER A 186 17.08 1.83 -0.70
CA SER A 186 17.33 2.14 -2.12
C SER A 186 16.44 3.29 -2.62
N VAL A 187 17.01 4.14 -3.47
CA VAL A 187 16.28 5.20 -4.22
C VAL A 187 15.28 4.59 -5.21
N GLU A 188 15.44 3.30 -5.55
CA GLU A 188 14.49 2.58 -6.42
C GLU A 188 13.09 2.50 -5.83
N ALA A 189 12.91 2.62 -4.51
CA ALA A 189 11.59 2.67 -3.90
C ALA A 189 10.79 3.91 -4.36
N ILE A 190 11.46 4.99 -4.76
CA ILE A 190 10.82 6.16 -5.39
C ILE A 190 10.34 5.82 -6.79
N LYS A 191 11.13 5.09 -7.58
CA LYS A 191 10.66 4.54 -8.87
C LYS A 191 9.49 3.57 -8.66
N TYR A 192 9.52 2.78 -7.60
CA TYR A 192 8.47 1.82 -7.25
C TYR A 192 7.15 2.50 -6.86
N ILE A 193 7.15 3.48 -5.95
CA ILE A 193 5.91 4.21 -5.60
C ILE A 193 5.35 5.00 -6.79
N HIS A 194 6.21 5.51 -7.67
CA HIS A 194 5.79 6.21 -8.89
C HIS A 194 5.33 5.27 -10.00
N LYS A 195 5.77 4.00 -10.02
CA LYS A 195 5.20 2.97 -10.91
C LYS A 195 3.68 2.89 -10.74
N TYR A 196 3.16 3.04 -9.51
CA TYR A 196 1.73 3.01 -9.24
C TYR A 196 0.97 4.26 -9.72
N ILE A 197 1.67 5.38 -9.94
CA ILE A 197 1.12 6.56 -10.63
C ILE A 197 1.17 6.35 -12.16
N TYR A 198 2.26 5.77 -12.67
CA TYR A 198 2.56 5.69 -14.12
C TYR A 198 2.10 4.41 -14.83
N LYS A 199 1.66 3.38 -14.12
CA LYS A 199 1.20 2.09 -14.67
C LYS A 199 0.03 2.23 -15.64
N GLY A 200 -0.62 3.39 -15.67
CA GLY A 200 -1.85 3.63 -16.41
C GLY A 200 -3.05 3.05 -15.67
N HIS A 201 -4.22 3.41 -16.15
CA HIS A 201 -5.47 2.86 -15.65
C HIS A 201 -5.79 1.57 -16.40
N ASP A 202 -6.55 0.67 -15.78
CA ASP A 202 -7.10 -0.48 -16.50
C ASP A 202 -8.00 0.03 -17.63
N ARG A 203 -7.79 -0.44 -18.86
CA ARG A 203 -8.55 -0.05 -20.06
C ARG A 203 -9.18 -1.27 -20.70
N THR A 204 -10.33 -1.07 -21.32
CA THR A 204 -11.02 -2.09 -22.13
C THR A 204 -11.46 -1.46 -23.44
N THR A 205 -11.22 -2.17 -24.54
CA THR A 205 -11.82 -1.83 -25.83
C THR A 205 -13.22 -2.43 -25.88
N LEU A 206 -14.21 -1.63 -26.24
CA LEU A 206 -15.59 -2.07 -26.47
C LEU A 206 -15.89 -1.96 -27.97
N GLU A 207 -16.43 -3.03 -28.54
CA GLU A 207 -16.91 -3.04 -29.93
C GLU A 207 -18.38 -2.59 -29.96
N ILE A 208 -18.68 -1.54 -30.74
CA ILE A 208 -20.03 -0.98 -30.92
C ILE A 208 -20.58 -1.50 -32.24
N ALA A 209 -21.48 -2.49 -32.16
CA ALA A 209 -22.14 -3.04 -33.33
C ALA A 209 -23.06 -2.00 -34.02
N GLY A 210 -22.80 -1.69 -35.28
CA GLY A 210 -23.60 -0.81 -36.13
C GLY A 210 -23.76 -1.37 -37.55
N GLU A 211 -24.79 -0.93 -38.28
CA GLU A 211 -25.08 -1.43 -39.64
C GLU A 211 -24.10 -0.91 -40.72
N GLN A 212 -23.40 0.20 -40.45
CA GLN A 212 -22.32 0.70 -41.30
C GLN A 212 -20.96 0.51 -40.63
N ARG A 213 -20.04 -0.09 -41.37
CA ARG A 213 -18.68 -0.40 -40.93
C ARG A 213 -17.81 0.86 -40.93
N ASP A 214 -17.36 1.26 -39.74
CA ASP A 214 -16.47 2.41 -39.54
C ASP A 214 -15.47 2.05 -38.43
N GLU A 215 -14.31 1.54 -38.83
CA GLU A 215 -13.30 0.95 -37.95
C GLU A 215 -12.88 1.87 -36.78
N ILE A 216 -12.96 3.19 -36.98
CA ILE A 216 -12.62 4.22 -35.98
C ILE A 216 -13.77 4.45 -35.00
N LYS A 217 -15.04 4.34 -35.43
CA LYS A 217 -16.22 4.45 -34.55
C LYS A 217 -16.64 3.13 -33.91
N GLU A 218 -16.21 2.00 -34.47
CA GLU A 218 -16.50 0.66 -33.94
C GLU A 218 -15.83 0.38 -32.59
N HIS A 219 -14.70 1.02 -32.29
CA HIS A 219 -13.88 0.68 -31.11
C HIS A 219 -13.81 1.84 -30.11
N LEU A 220 -14.46 1.69 -28.97
CA LEU A 220 -14.35 2.62 -27.84
C LEU A 220 -13.32 2.11 -26.82
N ASP A 221 -12.19 2.80 -26.72
CA ASP A 221 -11.18 2.56 -25.67
C ASP A 221 -11.58 3.26 -24.36
N ALA A 222 -12.25 2.51 -23.49
CA ALA A 222 -12.80 2.98 -22.22
C ALA A 222 -11.85 2.71 -21.03
N ARG A 223 -11.70 3.69 -20.14
CA ARG A 223 -11.03 3.52 -18.84
C ARG A 223 -11.98 2.87 -17.84
N TYR A 224 -11.54 1.80 -17.19
CA TYR A 224 -12.17 1.31 -15.97
C TYR A 224 -11.82 2.20 -14.79
N ILE A 225 -12.82 2.55 -13.99
CA ILE A 225 -12.68 3.24 -12.71
C ILE A 225 -13.53 2.45 -11.70
N SER A 226 -12.93 2.07 -10.58
CA SER A 226 -13.67 1.33 -9.54
C SER A 226 -14.60 2.26 -8.75
N ALA A 227 -15.66 1.74 -8.14
CA ALA A 227 -16.65 2.59 -7.47
C ALA A 227 -16.04 3.44 -6.33
N ALA A 228 -15.10 2.89 -5.55
CA ALA A 228 -14.40 3.63 -4.49
C ALA A 228 -13.38 4.65 -5.06
N GLU A 229 -12.78 4.36 -6.22
CA GLU A 229 -11.93 5.31 -6.95
C GLU A 229 -12.75 6.50 -7.50
N SER A 230 -13.94 6.24 -8.05
CA SER A 230 -14.89 7.29 -8.45
C SER A 230 -15.27 8.18 -7.26
N CYS A 231 -15.61 7.58 -6.11
CA CYS A 231 -15.90 8.34 -4.88
C CYS A 231 -14.68 9.15 -4.41
N TRP A 232 -13.47 8.62 -4.53
CA TRP A 232 -12.23 9.32 -4.18
C TRP A 232 -12.04 10.61 -4.98
N TYR A 233 -12.29 10.56 -6.29
CA TYR A 233 -12.25 11.74 -7.16
C TYR A 233 -13.40 12.73 -6.85
N ILE A 234 -14.62 12.23 -6.61
CA ILE A 234 -15.79 13.08 -6.26
C ILE A 234 -15.57 13.83 -4.94
N PHE A 235 -14.83 13.25 -3.99
CA PHE A 235 -14.47 13.91 -2.73
C PHE A 235 -13.18 14.73 -2.80
N GLU A 236 -12.56 14.87 -3.98
CA GLU A 236 -11.31 15.61 -4.20
C GLU A 236 -10.16 15.15 -3.29
N PHE A 237 -10.15 13.86 -2.90
CA PHE A 237 -9.12 13.31 -2.03
C PHE A 237 -7.78 13.17 -2.77
N ASN A 238 -6.70 13.58 -2.10
CA ASN A 238 -5.36 13.57 -2.69
C ASN A 238 -4.84 12.13 -2.89
N ILE A 239 -4.73 11.69 -4.15
CA ILE A 239 -4.08 10.43 -4.53
C ILE A 239 -2.59 10.43 -4.20
N HIS A 240 -1.93 11.58 -4.34
CA HIS A 240 -0.51 11.74 -4.01
C HIS A 240 -0.34 12.87 -3.00
N GLY A 241 0.64 12.74 -2.11
CA GLY A 241 0.95 13.76 -1.12
C GLY A 241 2.35 13.60 -0.58
N GLU A 242 3.04 14.73 -0.44
CA GLU A 242 4.44 14.77 -0.02
C GLU A 242 4.68 15.86 1.03
N HIS A 243 5.81 15.75 1.72
CA HIS A 243 6.30 16.74 2.67
C HIS A 243 7.82 16.67 2.74
N PRO A 244 8.54 17.81 2.79
CA PRO A 244 8.03 19.17 2.56
C PRO A 244 7.49 19.35 1.13
N PRO A 245 6.62 20.33 0.86
CA PRO A 245 6.21 20.66 -0.51
C PRO A 245 7.41 21.15 -1.31
N VAL A 246 7.53 20.70 -2.56
CA VAL A 246 8.52 21.19 -3.53
C VAL A 246 7.90 22.31 -4.38
N TYR A 247 8.69 23.38 -4.61
CA TYR A 247 8.33 24.57 -5.40
C TYR A 247 9.45 24.92 -6.38
#